data_AF-A0A383F5J6-F1
#
_entry.id   AF-A0A383F5J6-F1
#
_cell.length_a   1.000
_cell.length_b   1.000
_cell.length_c   1.000
_cell.angle_alpha   90.00
_cell.angle_beta   90.00
_cell.angle_gamma   90.00
#
_symmetry.space_group_name_H-M   'P 1'
#
loop_
_entity.id
_entity.type
_entity.pdbx_description
1 polymer ?
#
loop_
_entity_poly.entity_id
_entity_poly.type
_entity_poly.pdbx_seq_one_letter_code
_entity_poly.pdbx_strand_id
1 'polypeptide(L)' 'MVGAGAVGGFYGGMLARAGADVHFLFRSTYDDVMRDGLTLVLHASNESLPVEPLQAYRDSSAIGSCDWVIVAAKATA' A
#
# COMPACT_ATOMS: atom_id res chain seq x y z
N MET A 1 0.20 -2.05 -6.41
CA MET A 1 -1.16 -1.89 -5.84
C MET A 1 -1.70 -0.51 -6.13
N VAL A 2 -2.85 -0.44 -6.81
CA VAL A 2 -3.53 0.81 -7.19
C VAL A 2 -4.75 1.00 -6.30
N GLY A 3 -4.82 2.12 -5.57
CA GLY A 3 -5.88 2.37 -4.61
C GLY A 3 -5.57 1.84 -3.21
N ALA A 4 -4.46 2.28 -2.63
CA ALA A 4 -4.03 1.92 -1.27
C ALA A 4 -4.82 2.66 -0.16
N GLY A 5 -6.15 2.62 -0.26
CA GLY A 5 -7.07 3.01 0.83
C GLY A 5 -7.20 1.91 1.88
N ALA A 6 -8.30 1.84 2.63
CA ALA A 6 -8.47 0.84 3.69
C ALA A 6 -8.27 -0.63 3.19
N VAL A 7 -8.96 -1.02 2.12
CA VAL A 7 -8.87 -2.38 1.57
C VAL A 7 -7.51 -2.63 0.92
N GLY A 8 -7.09 -1.74 0.01
CA GLY A 8 -5.81 -1.88 -0.66
C GLY A 8 -4.65 -1.87 0.33
N GLY A 9 -4.53 -0.82 1.13
CA GLY A 9 -3.50 -0.68 2.15
C GLY A 9 -3.39 -1.89 3.08
N PHE A 10 -4.53 -2.44 3.53
CA PHE A 10 -4.54 -3.66 4.33
C PHE A 10 -3.97 -4.87 3.57
N TYR A 11 -4.55 -5.25 2.43
CA TYR A 11 -4.13 -6.45 1.72
C TYR A 11 -2.72 -6.35 1.13
N GLY A 12 -2.34 -5.21 0.55
CA GLY A 12 -0.96 -5.05 0.08
C GLY A 12 0.04 -4.91 1.21
N GLY A 13 -0.34 -4.36 2.37
CA GLY A 13 0.50 -4.39 3.56
C GLY A 13 0.72 -5.83 4.05
N MET A 14 -0.32 -6.66 4.07
CA MET A 14 -0.21 -8.08 4.41
C MET A 14 0.65 -8.84 3.39
N LEU A 15 0.52 -8.55 2.09
CA LEU A 15 1.37 -9.15 1.05
C LEU A 15 2.84 -8.76 1.22
N ALA A 16 3.13 -7.48 1.44
CA ALA A 16 4.49 -6.99 1.68
C ALA A 16 5.11 -7.67 2.91
N ARG A 17 4.34 -7.82 3.99
CA ARG A 17 4.77 -8.55 5.20
C ARG A 17 4.99 -10.04 4.98
N ALA A 18 4.30 -10.64 4.03
CA ALA A 18 4.54 -12.03 3.61
C ALA A 18 5.78 -12.18 2.71
N GLY A 19 6.49 -11.08 2.42
CA GLY A 19 7.71 -11.07 1.60
C GLY A 19 7.47 -10.89 0.11
N ALA A 20 6.24 -10.55 -0.31
CA ALA A 20 5.97 -10.22 -1.70
C ALA A 20 6.54 -8.83 -2.05
N ASP A 21 7.01 -8.68 -3.28
CA ASP A 21 7.48 -7.39 -3.81
C ASP A 21 6.28 -6.49 -4.16
N VAL A 22 5.91 -5.59 -3.25
CA VAL A 22 4.70 -4.75 -3.38
C VAL A 22 5.08 -3.29 -3.53
N HIS A 23 4.77 -2.73 -4.69
CA HIS A 23 4.83 -1.29 -4.96
C HIS A 23 3.45 -0.65 -4.76
N PHE A 24 3.37 0.39 -3.94
CA PHE A 24 2.13 1.09 -3.63
C PHE A 24 2.06 2.41 -4.41
N LEU A 25 0.96 2.60 -5.16
CA LEU A 25 0.69 3.86 -5.83
C LEU A 25 -0.26 4.71 -4.97
N PHE A 26 0.24 5.84 -4.47
CA PHE A 26 -0.50 6.82 -3.70
C PHE A 26 -0.73 8.09 -4.52
N ARG A 27 -1.85 8.79 -4.24
CA ARG A 27 -2.17 10.07 -4.87
C ARG A 27 -2.09 11.21 -3.85
N SER A 28 -3.21 11.54 -3.21
CA SER A 28 -3.30 12.66 -2.26
C SER A 28 -2.53 12.41 -0.97
N THR A 29 -2.36 11.15 -0.56
CA THR A 29 -1.71 10.76 0.70
C THR A 29 -0.24 10.40 0.55
N TYR A 30 0.36 10.59 -0.62
CA TYR A 30 1.75 10.19 -0.87
C TYR A 30 2.72 10.87 0.10
N ASP A 31 2.59 12.19 0.29
CA ASP A 31 3.51 12.96 1.15
C ASP A 31 3.37 12.55 2.63
N ASP A 32 2.15 12.23 3.08
CA ASP A 32 1.92 11.73 4.43
C ASP A 32 2.55 10.35 4.64
N VAL A 33 2.38 9.44 3.67
CA VAL A 33 2.95 8.08 3.74
C VAL A 33 4.48 8.10 3.67
N MET A 34 5.07 8.99 2.89
CA MET A 34 6.53 9.16 2.86
C MET A 34 7.09 9.70 4.18
N ARG A 35 6.32 10.54 4.88
CA ARG A 35 6.72 11.13 6.16
C ARG A 35 6.53 10.15 7.33
N ASP A 36 5.37 9.51 7.39
CA ASP A 36 4.91 8.76 8.57
C ASP A 36 4.97 7.24 8.38
N GLY A 37 5.24 6.77 7.16
CA GLY A 37 5.17 5.37 6.78
C GLY A 37 3.74 4.86 6.60
N LEU A 38 3.61 3.53 6.51
CA LEU A 38 2.33 2.82 6.45
C LEU A 38 2.31 1.78 7.57
N THR A 39 1.29 1.83 8.42
CA THR A 39 1.12 0.91 9.55
C THR A 39 -0.22 0.20 9.43
N LEU A 40 -0.21 -1.12 9.59
CA LEU A 40 -1.41 -1.93 9.77
C LEU A 40 -1.78 -1.95 11.25
N VAL A 41 -2.96 -1.46 11.58
CA VAL A 41 -3.49 -1.50 12.96
C VAL A 41 -4.50 -2.63 13.07
N LEU A 42 -4.13 -3.68 13.79
CA LEU A 42 -4.95 -4.86 14.03
C LEU A 42 -5.61 -4.75 15.40
N HIS A 43 -6.84 -4.22 15.44
CA HIS A 43 -7.56 -4.01 16.71
C HIS A 43 -7.87 -5.30 17.46
N ALA A 44 -8.10 -6.42 16.75
CA ALA A 44 -8.42 -7.70 17.38
C ALA A 44 -7.27 -8.26 18.21
N SER A 45 -6.02 -8.05 17.77
CA SER A 45 -4.81 -8.46 18.48
C SER A 45 -4.11 -7.32 19.22
N ASN A 46 -4.63 -6.09 19.11
CA ASN A 46 -4.02 -4.86 19.63
C ASN A 46 -2.57 -4.67 19.13
N GLU A 47 -2.32 -4.98 17.86
CA GLU A 47 -1.01 -4.85 17.23
C GLU A 47 -0.97 -3.67 16.25
N SER A 48 0.18 -3.00 16.19
CA SER A 48 0.52 -2.01 15.17
C SER A 48 1.75 -2.50 14.43
N LEU A 49 1.58 -2.81 13.15
CA LEU A 49 2.57 -3.49 12.34
C LEU A 49 3.00 -2.56 11.20
N PRO A 50 4.20 -1.96 11.27
CA PRO A 50 4.72 -1.19 10.14
C PRO A 50 4.89 -2.09 8.91
N VAL A 51 4.64 -1.52 7.74
CA VAL A 51 4.88 -2.16 6.45
C VAL A 51 6.28 -1.77 6.00
N GLU A 52 7.22 -2.71 6.06
CA GLU A 52 8.62 -2.49 5.68
C GLU A 52 9.15 -3.67 4.82
N PRO A 53 9.88 -3.40 3.72
CA PRO A 53 10.14 -2.07 3.16
C PRO A 53 8.89 -1.46 2.52
N LEU A 54 8.71 -0.15 2.68
CA LEU A 54 7.61 0.59 2.06
C LEU A 54 8.02 1.19 0.72
N GLN A 55 7.63 0.52 -0.37
CA GLN A 55 7.85 1.02 -1.72
C GLN A 55 6.67 1.88 -2.17
N ALA A 56 6.68 3.16 -1.79
CA ALA A 56 5.62 4.12 -2.10
C ALA A 56 5.98 5.00 -3.31
N TYR A 57 5.02 5.20 -4.21
CA TYR A 57 5.19 6.01 -5.42
C TYR A 57 4.01 6.94 -5.64
N ARG A 58 4.29 8.11 -6.21
CA ARG A 58 3.28 9.10 -6.64
C ARG A 58 2.86 8.95 -8.10
N ASP A 59 3.75 8.35 -8.90
CA ASP A 59 3.62 8.20 -10.34
C ASP A 59 3.91 6.73 -10.71
N SER A 60 3.03 6.12 -11.49
CA SER A 60 3.17 4.73 -11.91
C SER A 60 4.35 4.49 -12.85
N SER A 61 4.80 5.52 -13.58
CA SER A 61 5.96 5.41 -14.47
C SER A 61 7.26 5.11 -13.72
N ALA A 62 7.35 5.49 -12.44
CA ALA A 62 8.50 5.22 -11.58
C ALA A 62 8.50 3.80 -10.97
N ILE A 63 7.40 3.05 -11.09
CA ILE A 63 7.29 1.68 -10.54
C ILE A 63 7.97 0.67 -11.46
N GLY A 64 7.88 0.87 -12.78
CA GLY A 64 8.30 -0.11 -13.78
C GLY A 64 7.23 -1.17 -14.08
N SER A 65 7.62 -2.23 -14.77
CA SER A 65 6.73 -3.36 -15.11
C SER A 65 6.46 -4.25 -13.89
N CYS A 66 5.22 -4.69 -13.71
CA CYS A 66 4.85 -5.64 -12.66
C CYS A 66 4.24 -6.90 -13.28
N ASP A 67 4.41 -8.05 -12.62
CA ASP A 67 3.72 -9.30 -13.00
C ASP A 67 2.21 -9.21 -12.78
N TRP A 68 1.79 -8.49 -11.73
CA TRP A 68 0.39 -8.35 -11.32
C TRP A 68 0.07 -6.91 -10.92
N VAL A 69 -1.14 -6.47 -11.30
CA VAL A 69 -1.71 -5.20 -10.84
C VAL A 69 -3.00 -5.46 -10.07
N ILE A 70 -2.96 -5.22 -8.76
CA ILE A 70 -4.16 -5.26 -7.90
C ILE A 70 -4.80 -3.87 -7.92
N VAL A 71 -6.05 -3.81 -8.40
CA VAL A 71 -6.88 -2.60 -8.41
C VAL A 71 -7.87 -2.66 -7.26
N ALA A 72 -7.63 -1.84 -6.23
CA ALA A 72 -8.49 -1.67 -5.07
C ALA A 72 -9.06 -0.23 -4.98
N ALA A 73 -9.02 0.50 -6.10
CA ALA A 73 -9.64 1.82 -6.20
C ALA A 73 -11.16 1.71 -6.10
N LYS A 74 -11.79 2.69 -5.45
CA LYS A 74 -13.25 2.76 -5.36
C LYS A 74 -13.84 2.94 -6.75
N ALA A 75 -14.82 2.11 -7.11
CA ALA A 75 -15.59 2.31 -8.33
C ALA A 75 -16.38 3.63 -8.25
N THR A 76 -16.43 4.35 -9.37
CA THR A 76 -17.33 5.49 -9.55
C THR A 76 -18.63 4.96 -10.15
N ALA A 77 -19.77 5.33 -9.58
CA ALA A 77 -21.09 5.15 -10.21
C ALA A 77 -21.35 6.30 -11.19
#